data_AF-A0A839DRU3-F1
#
_entry.id   AF-A0A839DRU3-F1
#
_cell.length_a   1.000
_cell.length_b   1.000
_cell.length_c   1.000
_cell.angle_alpha   90.00
_cell.angle_beta   90.00
_cell.angle_gamma   90.00
#
_symmetry.space_group_name_H-M   'P 1'
#
loop_
_entity.id
_entity.type
_entity.pdbx_description
1 polymer ?
#
loop_
_entity_poly.entity_id
_entity_poly.type
_entity_poly.pdbx_seq_one_letter_code
_entity_poly.pdbx_strand_id
1 'polypeptide(L)'
;MSIDRTDKLVGACFAATTAATVGMFSNYWPVVYYSIPVLVTLFMLMGSLDKRDEWNPPATAGIVSFGLVLVLLFGVANAALHDGGIIGGLPTSTAVFVYAIWPVATVVGPLVFAWVYHTWLRHDLEDTDAQPVAQ
;
A
#
# COMPACT_ATOMS: atom_id res chain seq x y z
N MET A 1 -1.90 1.52 29.13
CA MET A 1 -1.06 1.69 27.93
C MET A 1 -1.98 2.15 26.82
N SER A 2 -1.78 3.35 26.28
CA SER A 2 -2.60 3.82 25.15
C SER A 2 -2.07 3.15 23.89
N ILE A 3 -2.93 2.48 23.13
CA ILE A 3 -2.56 1.90 21.83
C ILE A 3 -2.43 3.05 20.84
N ASP A 4 -1.22 3.29 20.34
CA ASP A 4 -0.94 4.31 19.33
C ASP A 4 -1.39 3.85 17.93
N ARG A 5 -1.34 4.71 16.91
CA ARG A 5 -1.78 4.34 15.55
C ARG A 5 -0.81 3.37 14.90
N THR A 6 0.48 3.50 15.20
CA THR A 6 1.51 2.57 14.74
C THR A 6 1.19 1.14 15.20
N ASP A 7 0.86 0.94 16.48
CA ASP A 7 0.44 -0.34 17.07
C ASP A 7 -0.78 -0.92 16.34
N LYS A 8 -1.77 -0.07 16.00
CA LYS A 8 -2.95 -0.50 15.25
C LYS A 8 -2.60 -0.96 13.84
N LEU A 9 -1.71 -0.24 13.15
CA LEU A 9 -1.25 -0.60 11.80
C LEU A 9 -0.40 -1.87 11.81
N VAL A 10 0.49 -2.02 12.79
CA VAL A 10 1.25 -3.25 13.00
C VAL A 10 0.29 -4.42 13.27
N GLY A 11 -0.72 -4.22 14.10
CA GLY A 11 -1.80 -5.19 14.33
C GLY A 11 -2.54 -5.56 13.05
N ALA A 12 -2.84 -4.58 12.19
CA ALA A 12 -3.46 -4.82 10.88
C ALA A 12 -2.55 -5.60 9.92
N CYS A 13 -1.25 -5.29 9.88
CA CYS A 13 -0.26 -6.05 9.10
C CYS A 13 -0.16 -7.50 9.61
N PHE A 14 -0.15 -7.68 10.93
CA PHE A 14 -0.15 -9.01 11.55
C PHE A 14 -1.42 -9.79 11.19
N ALA A 15 -2.60 -9.16 11.25
CA ALA A 15 -3.86 -9.77 10.85
C ALA A 15 -3.86 -10.17 9.37
N ALA A 16 -3.41 -9.28 8.46
CA ALA A 16 -3.32 -9.55 7.04
C ALA A 16 -2.36 -10.72 6.73
N THR A 17 -1.19 -10.75 7.37
CA THR A 17 -0.19 -11.80 7.21
C THR A 17 -0.66 -13.13 7.80
N THR A 18 -1.33 -13.09 8.95
CA THR A 18 -1.95 -14.28 9.57
C THR A 18 -3.05 -14.84 8.67
N ALA A 19 -3.91 -13.97 8.12
CA ALA A 19 -4.95 -14.39 7.17
C ALA A 19 -4.34 -15.02 5.91
N ALA A 20 -3.29 -14.42 5.34
CA ALA A 20 -2.54 -14.99 4.22
C ALA A 20 -1.96 -16.37 4.58
N THR A 21 -1.36 -16.50 5.77
CA THR A 21 -0.78 -17.76 6.25
C THR A 21 -1.85 -18.85 6.38
N VAL A 22 -2.99 -18.53 7.00
CA VAL A 22 -4.13 -19.46 7.08
C VAL A 22 -4.65 -19.80 5.68
N GLY A 23 -4.73 -18.83 4.78
CA GLY A 23 -5.09 -19.03 3.37
C GLY A 23 -4.18 -20.02 2.67
N MET A 24 -2.86 -19.97 2.91
CA MET A 24 -1.92 -20.96 2.39
C MET A 24 -2.20 -22.37 2.93
N PHE A 25 -2.41 -22.50 4.25
CA PHE A 25 -2.71 -23.81 4.87
C PHE A 25 -4.06 -24.40 4.44
N SER A 26 -5.06 -23.56 4.17
CA SER A 26 -6.38 -23.97 3.70
C SER A 26 -6.50 -24.05 2.18
N ASN A 27 -5.39 -23.90 1.44
CA ASN A 27 -5.36 -23.86 -0.03
C ASN A 27 -6.33 -22.83 -0.65
N TYR A 28 -6.53 -21.71 0.04
CA TYR A 28 -7.40 -20.63 -0.39
C TYR A 28 -6.56 -19.47 -0.94
N TRP A 29 -6.15 -19.63 -2.20
CA TRP A 29 -5.27 -18.71 -2.91
C TRP A 29 -5.70 -17.23 -2.92
N PRO A 30 -6.99 -16.86 -3.07
CA PRO A 30 -7.41 -15.47 -3.11
C PRO A 30 -6.96 -14.66 -1.89
N VAL A 31 -6.99 -15.25 -0.68
CA VAL A 31 -6.59 -14.53 0.54
C VAL A 31 -5.10 -14.22 0.55
N VAL A 32 -4.27 -15.14 0.05
CA VAL A 32 -2.84 -14.92 -0.11
C VAL A 32 -2.59 -13.82 -1.15
N TYR A 33 -3.28 -13.92 -2.29
CA TYR A 33 -3.12 -13.01 -3.42
C TYR A 33 -3.50 -11.56 -3.09
N TYR A 34 -4.64 -11.34 -2.42
CA TYR A 34 -5.11 -10.01 -2.04
C TYR A 34 -4.41 -9.43 -0.81
N SER A 35 -3.63 -10.23 -0.06
CA SER A 35 -2.81 -9.70 1.04
C SER A 35 -1.74 -8.71 0.56
N ILE A 36 -1.25 -8.86 -0.67
CA ILE A 36 -0.21 -8.02 -1.25
C ILE A 36 -0.65 -6.54 -1.33
N PRO A 37 -1.72 -6.18 -2.04
CA PRO A 37 -2.14 -4.78 -2.12
C PRO A 37 -2.58 -4.20 -0.76
N VAL A 38 -3.11 -5.04 0.13
CA VAL A 38 -3.45 -4.64 1.50
C VAL A 38 -2.19 -4.26 2.28
N LEU A 39 -1.17 -5.11 2.28
CA LEU A 39 0.09 -4.85 2.98
C LEU A 39 0.82 -3.63 2.41
N VAL A 40 0.86 -3.46 1.09
CA VAL A 40 1.42 -2.26 0.46
C VAL A 40 0.74 -0.99 0.98
N THR A 41 -0.59 -0.99 1.05
CA THR A 41 -1.37 0.16 1.55
C THR A 41 -1.08 0.42 3.03
N LEU A 42 -1.02 -0.64 3.85
CA LEU A 42 -0.70 -0.51 5.28
C LEU A 42 0.71 0.03 5.50
N PHE A 43 1.71 -0.42 4.73
CA PHE A 43 3.07 0.10 4.82
C PHE A 43 3.16 1.57 4.38
N MET A 44 2.42 1.97 3.35
CA MET A 44 2.36 3.38 2.95
C MET A 44 1.70 4.25 4.03
N LEU A 45 0.62 3.78 4.65
CA LEU A 45 -0.05 4.48 5.75
C LEU A 45 0.84 4.61 6.98
N MET A 46 1.61 3.56 7.29
CA MET A 46 2.59 3.58 8.36
C MET A 46 3.72 4.57 8.06
N GLY A 47 4.22 4.58 6.83
CA GLY A 47 5.24 5.52 6.38
C GLY A 47 4.77 6.98 6.23
N SER A 48 3.46 7.24 6.29
CA SER A 48 2.90 8.59 6.23
C SER A 48 2.59 9.21 7.60
N LEU A 49 2.89 8.51 8.70
CA LEU A 49 2.78 9.07 10.03
C LEU A 49 3.90 10.09 10.27
N ASP A 50 3.56 11.25 10.82
CA ASP A 50 4.53 12.19 11.38
C ASP A 50 5.04 11.70 12.77
N LYS A 51 6.12 12.29 13.28
CA LYS A 51 6.69 12.18 14.63
C LYS A 51 5.67 12.29 15.77
N ARG A 52 4.50 12.90 15.52
CA ARG A 52 3.39 12.99 16.48
C ARG A 52 2.36 11.87 16.37
N ASP A 53 2.59 10.85 15.55
CA ASP A 53 1.64 9.76 15.25
C ASP A 53 0.33 10.31 14.62
N GLU A 54 0.46 11.33 13.78
CA GLU A 54 -0.64 11.99 13.09
C GLU A 54 -0.63 11.74 11.59
N TRP A 55 -1.81 11.88 10.98
CA TRP A 55 -2.02 11.74 9.54
C TRP A 55 -2.63 13.01 8.99
N ASN A 56 -2.19 13.37 7.79
CA ASN A 56 -2.82 14.40 6.99
C ASN A 56 -3.95 13.79 6.14
N PRO A 57 -5.22 14.23 6.29
CA PRO A 57 -6.37 13.65 5.58
C PRO A 57 -6.20 13.49 4.05
N PRO A 58 -5.73 14.50 3.28
CA PRO A 58 -5.40 14.34 1.87
C PRO A 58 -4.36 13.24 1.62
N ALA A 59 -3.25 13.19 2.37
CA ALA A 59 -2.23 12.16 2.20
C ALA A 59 -2.81 10.75 2.40
N THR A 60 -3.58 10.57 3.48
CA THR A 60 -4.31 9.32 3.75
C THR A 60 -5.28 8.97 2.63
N ALA A 61 -6.06 9.93 2.14
CA ALA A 61 -7.01 9.70 1.05
C ALA A 61 -6.30 9.28 -0.25
N GLY A 62 -5.14 9.86 -0.56
CA GLY A 62 -4.33 9.48 -1.71
C GLY A 62 -3.79 8.05 -1.58
N ILE A 63 -3.25 7.68 -0.41
CA ILE A 63 -2.74 6.33 -0.14
C ILE A 63 -3.86 5.28 -0.22
N VAL A 64 -5.01 5.56 0.41
CA VAL A 64 -6.17 4.65 0.38
C VAL A 64 -6.70 4.50 -1.05
N SER A 65 -6.77 5.59 -1.81
CA SER A 65 -7.18 5.56 -3.21
C SER A 65 -6.23 4.71 -4.07
N PHE A 66 -4.92 4.87 -3.87
CA PHE A 66 -3.92 4.02 -4.51
C PHE A 66 -4.11 2.54 -4.14
N GLY A 67 -4.29 2.23 -2.86
CA GLY A 67 -4.58 0.89 -2.38
C GLY A 67 -5.82 0.27 -3.02
N LEU A 68 -6.92 1.02 -3.12
CA LEU A 68 -8.15 0.59 -3.78
C LEU A 68 -7.94 0.29 -5.26
N VAL A 69 -7.22 1.16 -5.98
CA VAL A 69 -6.86 0.92 -7.39
C VAL A 69 -6.03 -0.36 -7.51
N LEU A 70 -5.07 -0.59 -6.62
CA LEU A 70 -4.24 -1.79 -6.66
C LEU A 70 -5.05 -3.06 -6.38
N VAL A 71 -5.97 -3.04 -5.41
CA VAL A 71 -6.91 -4.14 -5.14
C VAL A 71 -7.79 -4.41 -6.37
N LEU A 72 -8.33 -3.38 -7.01
CA LEU A 72 -9.15 -3.53 -8.23
C LEU A 72 -8.35 -4.17 -9.37
N LEU A 73 -7.11 -3.74 -9.59
CA LEU A 73 -6.25 -4.31 -10.63
C LEU A 73 -5.92 -5.79 -10.36
N PHE A 74 -5.68 -6.14 -9.09
CA PHE A 74 -5.54 -7.54 -8.68
C PHE A 74 -6.84 -8.31 -8.95
N GLY A 75 -8.00 -7.71 -8.67
CA GLY A 75 -9.31 -8.28 -8.99
C GLY A 75 -9.48 -8.59 -10.47
N VAL A 76 -9.14 -7.63 -11.34
CA VAL A 76 -9.17 -7.79 -12.80
C VAL A 76 -8.19 -8.88 -13.25
N ALA A 77 -6.96 -8.90 -12.72
CA ALA A 77 -5.98 -9.92 -13.06
C ALA A 77 -6.44 -11.33 -12.65
N ASN A 78 -7.05 -11.47 -11.48
CA ASN A 78 -7.60 -12.73 -11.00
C ASN A 78 -8.81 -13.20 -11.83
N ALA A 79 -9.68 -12.28 -12.24
CA ALA A 79 -10.78 -12.60 -13.16
C ALA A 79 -10.22 -13.07 -14.52
N ALA A 80 -9.18 -12.42 -15.02
CA ALA A 80 -8.51 -12.76 -16.26
C ALA A 80 -7.76 -14.10 -16.24
N LEU A 81 -7.51 -14.71 -15.07
CA LEU A 81 -6.92 -16.06 -15.00
C LEU A 81 -7.83 -17.13 -15.61
N HIS A 82 -9.14 -16.88 -15.63
CA HIS A 82 -10.14 -17.80 -16.15
C HIS A 82 -10.46 -17.54 -17.63
N ASP A 83 -9.86 -16.49 -18.20
CA ASP A 83 -10.04 -16.11 -19.59
C ASP A 83 -8.87 -16.64 -20.45
N GLY A 84 -9.20 -17.23 -21.59
CA GLY A 84 -8.23 -17.76 -22.56
C GLY A 84 -7.69 -16.71 -23.52
N GLY A 85 -8.03 -15.44 -23.30
CA GLY A 85 -7.65 -14.31 -24.14
C GLY A 85 -6.14 -14.05 -24.19
N ILE A 86 -5.73 -13.36 -25.26
CA ILE A 86 -4.36 -12.92 -25.49
C ILE A 86 -4.38 -11.41 -25.72
N ILE A 87 -3.55 -10.67 -24.98
CA ILE A 87 -3.35 -9.23 -25.13
C ILE A 87 -1.87 -8.95 -25.35
N GLY A 88 -1.52 -8.35 -26.49
CA GLY A 88 -0.14 -7.99 -26.81
C GLY A 88 0.82 -9.20 -26.81
N GLY A 89 0.34 -10.38 -27.22
CA GLY A 89 1.13 -11.62 -27.26
C GLY A 89 1.25 -12.37 -25.94
N LEU A 90 0.63 -11.89 -24.87
CA LEU A 90 0.63 -12.52 -23.55
C LEU A 90 -0.77 -13.00 -23.16
N PRO A 91 -0.90 -14.06 -22.33
CA PRO A 91 -2.17 -14.39 -21.68
C PRO A 91 -2.75 -13.17 -20.96
N THR A 92 -4.07 -12.97 -21.01
CA THR A 92 -4.75 -11.78 -20.45
C THR A 92 -4.31 -11.46 -19.02
N SER A 93 -4.21 -12.47 -18.15
CA SER A 93 -3.77 -12.30 -16.76
C SER A 93 -2.33 -11.76 -16.65
N THR A 94 -1.41 -12.28 -17.44
CA THR A 94 -0.02 -11.81 -17.53
C THR A 94 0.05 -10.40 -18.11
N ALA A 95 -0.76 -10.11 -19.14
CA ALA A 95 -0.83 -8.79 -19.74
C ALA A 95 -1.32 -7.73 -18.74
N VAL A 96 -2.36 -8.02 -17.95
CA VAL A 96 -2.83 -7.11 -16.89
C VAL A 96 -1.73 -6.87 -15.85
N PHE A 97 -1.00 -7.92 -15.47
CA PHE A 97 0.10 -7.76 -14.53
C PHE A 97 1.22 -6.86 -15.08
N VAL A 98 1.69 -7.12 -16.30
CA VAL A 98 2.82 -6.41 -16.90
C VAL A 98 2.46 -4.99 -17.35
N TYR A 99 1.27 -4.80 -17.92
CA TYR A 99 0.87 -3.53 -18.53
C TYR A 99 0.08 -2.60 -17.60
N ALA A 100 -0.50 -3.11 -16.50
CA ALA A 100 -1.28 -2.30 -15.58
C ALA A 100 -0.75 -2.36 -14.13
N ILE A 101 -0.68 -3.55 -13.51
CA ILE A 101 -0.25 -3.67 -12.12
C ILE A 101 1.18 -3.17 -11.92
N TRP A 102 2.11 -3.60 -12.79
CA TRP A 102 3.51 -3.25 -12.66
C TRP A 102 3.75 -1.74 -12.78
N PRO A 103 3.28 -1.01 -13.83
CA PRO A 103 3.43 0.43 -13.89
C PRO A 103 2.78 1.18 -12.73
N VAL A 104 1.61 0.74 -12.25
CA VAL A 104 0.97 1.36 -11.09
C VAL A 104 1.82 1.17 -9.84
N ALA A 105 2.35 -0.03 -9.61
CA ALA A 105 3.20 -0.30 -8.45
C ALA A 105 4.55 0.45 -8.52
N THR A 106 5.21 0.47 -9.69
CA THR A 106 6.58 0.99 -9.82
C THR A 106 6.67 2.46 -10.16
N VAL A 107 5.63 3.06 -10.74
CA VAL A 107 5.62 4.49 -11.10
C VAL A 107 4.69 5.25 -10.16
N VAL A 108 3.43 4.84 -10.06
CA VAL A 108 2.44 5.57 -9.24
C VAL A 108 2.76 5.45 -7.75
N GLY A 109 3.20 4.27 -7.28
CA GLY A 109 3.59 4.07 -5.88
C GLY A 109 4.64 5.07 -5.39
N PRO A 110 5.80 5.19 -6.05
CA PRO A 110 6.81 6.20 -5.70
C PRO A 110 6.33 7.65 -5.85
N LEU A 111 5.45 7.94 -6.83
CA LEU A 111 4.86 9.28 -6.97
C LEU A 111 3.94 9.64 -5.80
N VAL A 112 3.13 8.69 -5.33
CA VAL A 112 2.32 8.87 -4.10
C VAL A 112 3.23 9.15 -2.92
N PHE A 113 4.31 8.38 -2.76
CA PHE A 113 5.29 8.62 -1.70
C PHE A 113 5.91 10.02 -1.81
N ALA A 114 6.40 10.42 -2.99
CA ALA A 114 7.03 11.72 -3.20
C ALA A 114 6.06 12.88 -2.91
N TRP A 115 4.80 12.73 -3.29
CA TRP A 115 3.75 13.69 -3.01
C TRP A 115 3.46 13.80 -1.50
N VAL A 116 3.29 12.67 -0.80
CA VAL A 116 3.11 12.64 0.66
C VAL A 116 4.31 13.28 1.35
N TYR A 117 5.53 12.91 0.94
CA TYR A 117 6.74 13.48 1.50
C TYR A 117 6.78 15.00 1.35
N HIS A 118 6.55 15.52 0.15
CA HIS A 118 6.63 16.96 -0.12
C HIS A 118 5.51 17.76 0.58
N THR A 119 4.31 17.20 0.70
CA THR A 119 3.14 17.93 1.22
C THR A 119 2.93 17.78 2.72
N TRP A 120 3.48 16.73 3.32
CA TRP A 120 3.27 16.41 4.74
C TRP A 120 4.62 16.30 5.46
N LEU A 121 5.35 15.21 5.22
CA LEU A 121 6.50 14.81 6.05
C LEU A 121 7.70 15.76 6.01
N ARG A 122 7.84 16.55 4.94
CA ARG A 122 8.96 17.49 4.79
C ARG A 122 8.96 18.56 5.88
N HIS A 123 7.79 19.06 6.28
CA HIS A 123 7.67 20.11 7.28
C HIS A 123 8.18 19.65 8.66
N ASP A 124 8.03 18.36 8.95
CA ASP A 124 8.40 17.79 10.24
C ASP A 124 9.90 17.73 10.48
N LEU A 125 10.66 17.58 9.38
CA LEU A 125 12.12 17.65 9.36
C LEU A 125 12.60 19.09 9.55
N GLU A 126 12.00 20.05 8.81
CA GLU A 126 12.34 21.47 8.89
C GLU A 126 12.08 22.06 10.29
N ASP A 127 10.99 21.65 10.95
CA ASP A 127 10.67 22.04 12.33
C ASP A 127 11.66 21.50 13.38
N THR A 128 12.36 20.40 13.07
CA THR A 128 13.33 19.77 13.98
C THR A 128 14.67 20.52 13.95
N ASP A 129 15.08 21.02 12.79
CA ASP A 129 16.32 21.79 12.61
C ASP A 129 16.23 23.23 13.15
N ALA A 130 15.01 23.75 13.32
CA ALA A 130 14.77 25.13 13.76
C ALA A 130 14.90 25.37 15.28
N GLN A 131 15.10 24.34 16.11
CA GLN A 131 15.33 24.52 17.55
C GLN A 131 16.78 24.95 17.81
N PRO A 132 17.04 26.20 18.28
CA PRO A 132 18.37 26.57 18.74
C PRO A 132 18.67 25.75 19.98
N VAL A 133 19.83 25.10 20.02
CA VAL A 133 20.37 24.52 21.25
C VAL A 133 20.40 25.62 22.29
N ALA A 134 19.48 25.57 23.25
CA ALA A 134 19.50 26.47 24.39
C ALA A 134 20.83 26.25 25.11
N GLN A 135 21.71 27.25 25.01
CA GLN A 135 22.97 27.32 25.76
C GLN A 135 22.71 27.63 27.22
#